data_AF-A0A1V3FV24-F1
#
_entry.id   AF-A0A1V3FV24-F1
#
_cell.length_a   1.000
_cell.length_b   1.000
_cell.length_c   1.000
_cell.angle_alpha   90.00
_cell.angle_beta   90.00
_cell.angle_gamma   90.00
#
_symmetry.space_group_name_H-M   'P 1'
#
loop_
_entity.id
_entity.type
_entity.pdbx_description
1 polymer ?
#
loop_
_entity_poly.entity_id
_entity_poly.type
_entity_poly.pdbx_seq_one_letter_code
_entity_poly.pdbx_strand_id
1 'polypeptide(L)'
;RRYLPGVVPEPYAEATCLFTSTANEDFVIDEAEGVVLLSACSGHGGKFAPLMGELAAGLATGTGTVPEEFRVAHHRAEAAR
;
A
#
# COMPACT_ATOMS: atom_id res chain seq x y z
N ARG A 1 -27.27 -15.92 -7.05
CA ARG A 1 -28.41 -15.94 -8.01
C ARG A 1 -28.82 -14.56 -8.52
N ARG A 2 -29.02 -13.52 -7.69
CA ARG A 2 -29.39 -12.16 -8.17
C ARG A 2 -28.31 -11.48 -9.02
N TYR A 3 -27.05 -11.54 -8.58
CA TYR A 3 -25.92 -10.89 -9.26
C TYR A 3 -25.16 -11.83 -10.21
N LEU A 4 -24.99 -13.08 -9.79
CA LEU A 4 -24.38 -14.15 -10.59
C LEU A 4 -25.38 -15.31 -10.72
N PRO A 5 -26.31 -15.27 -11.68
CA PRO A 5 -27.18 -16.40 -11.99
C PRO A 5 -26.39 -17.52 -12.69
N GLY A 6 -26.69 -18.77 -12.38
CA GLY A 6 -26.05 -19.95 -13.01
C GLY A 6 -24.74 -20.42 -12.37
N VAL A 7 -24.17 -19.67 -11.43
CA VAL A 7 -22.96 -20.07 -10.68
C VAL A 7 -23.34 -20.92 -9.45
N VAL A 8 -22.55 -21.97 -9.17
CA VAL A 8 -22.62 -22.78 -7.94
C VAL A 8 -22.15 -21.92 -6.76
N PRO A 9 -22.97 -21.71 -5.71
CA PRO A 9 -22.66 -20.74 -4.66
C PRO A 9 -21.56 -21.19 -3.69
N GLU A 10 -21.22 -22.48 -3.65
CA GLU A 10 -20.17 -23.02 -2.80
C GLU A 10 -18.77 -22.55 -3.25
N PRO A 11 -18.00 -21.83 -2.41
CA PRO A 11 -16.64 -21.42 -2.73
C PRO A 11 -15.71 -22.62 -2.88
N TYR A 12 -14.86 -22.61 -3.91
CA TYR A 12 -13.78 -23.59 -4.05
C TYR A 12 -12.69 -23.40 -2.99
N ALA A 13 -12.37 -22.16 -2.67
CA ALA A 13 -11.37 -21.78 -1.67
C ALA A 13 -11.71 -20.43 -1.05
N GLU A 14 -11.28 -20.24 0.19
CA GLU A 14 -11.44 -19.01 0.98
C GLU A 14 -10.10 -18.68 1.63
N ALA A 15 -9.79 -17.39 1.69
CA ALA A 15 -8.67 -16.87 2.45
C ALA A 15 -9.00 -15.48 3.00
N THR A 16 -8.54 -15.20 4.22
CA THR A 16 -8.61 -13.86 4.79
C THR A 16 -7.45 -13.02 4.28
N CYS A 17 -7.76 -11.93 3.58
CA CYS A 17 -6.75 -10.94 3.20
C CYS A 17 -6.50 -9.99 4.36
N LEU A 18 -5.25 -9.92 4.82
CA LEU A 18 -4.81 -8.93 5.81
C LEU A 18 -4.01 -7.84 5.12
N PHE A 19 -4.27 -6.59 5.48
CA PHE A 19 -3.50 -5.44 5.07
C PHE A 19 -3.40 -4.44 6.23
N THR A 20 -2.33 -3.66 6.24
CA THR A 20 -2.18 -2.52 7.15
C THR A 20 -2.93 -1.31 6.59
N SER A 21 -3.40 -0.42 7.46
CA SER A 21 -4.09 0.81 7.07
C SER A 21 -3.48 2.02 7.75
N THR A 22 -3.44 3.13 7.01
CA THR A 22 -3.19 4.48 7.54
C THR A 22 -4.53 5.18 7.76
N ALA A 23 -4.55 6.25 8.56
CA ALA A 23 -5.80 6.97 8.86
C ALA A 23 -6.34 7.75 7.64
N ASN A 24 -5.45 8.21 6.76
CA ASN A 24 -5.78 8.92 5.52
C ASN A 24 -5.87 7.99 4.30
N GLU A 25 -5.78 6.67 4.50
CA GLU A 25 -5.76 5.66 3.45
C GLU A 25 -4.58 5.73 2.46
N ASP A 26 -3.57 6.59 2.69
CA ASP A 26 -2.39 6.70 1.84
C ASP A 26 -1.32 5.62 2.11
N PHE A 27 -0.36 5.49 1.20
CA PHE A 27 0.79 4.60 1.37
C PHE A 27 1.83 5.16 2.33
N VAL A 28 2.68 4.27 2.85
CA VAL A 28 3.89 4.67 3.59
C VAL A 28 5.09 4.22 2.78
N ILE A 29 5.89 5.16 2.30
CA ILE A 29 7.17 4.89 1.66
C ILE A 29 8.19 5.85 2.25
N ASP A 30 9.24 5.31 2.85
CA ASP A 30 10.26 6.12 3.50
C ASP A 30 11.63 5.43 3.47
N GLU A 31 12.65 6.11 4.00
CA GLU A 31 13.97 5.56 4.18
C GLU A 31 14.60 6.02 5.49
N ALA A 32 15.36 5.13 6.13
CA ALA A 32 16.11 5.43 7.33
C ALA A 32 17.39 4.61 7.36
N GLU A 33 18.54 5.25 7.55
CA GLU A 33 19.83 4.59 7.77
C GLU A 33 20.18 3.55 6.68
N GLY A 34 19.83 3.84 5.43
CA GLY A 34 20.08 2.94 4.28
C GLY A 34 19.06 1.81 4.12
N VAL A 35 17.96 1.82 4.88
CA VAL A 35 16.84 0.89 4.74
C VAL A 35 15.66 1.61 4.10
N VAL A 36 15.15 1.08 2.99
CA VAL A 36 13.89 1.54 2.38
C VAL A 36 12.72 0.79 3.02
N LEU A 37 11.77 1.55 3.54
CA LEU A 37 10.49 1.08 4.05
C LEU A 37 9.43 1.30 2.96
N LEU A 38 8.70 0.24 2.61
CA LEU A 38 7.54 0.33 1.72
C LEU A 38 6.37 -0.46 2.32
N SER A 39 5.25 0.22 2.51
CA SER A 39 3.98 -0.38 2.91
C SER A 39 2.86 0.13 2.01
N ALA A 40 2.42 -0.73 1.09
CA ALA A 40 1.30 -0.46 0.18
C ALA A 40 -0.04 -0.73 0.90
N CYS A 41 -0.30 0.08 1.93
CA CYS A 41 -1.43 0.01 2.87
C CYS A 41 -2.82 0.17 2.23
N SER A 42 -3.85 0.07 3.07
CA SER A 42 -5.20 0.59 2.82
C SER A 42 -5.99 -0.19 1.77
N GLY A 43 -5.65 -1.47 1.59
CA GLY A 43 -6.40 -2.43 0.78
C GLY A 43 -6.31 -2.19 -0.74
N HIS A 44 -5.43 -1.29 -1.16
CA HIS A 44 -5.46 -0.73 -2.49
C HIS A 44 -4.07 -0.70 -3.16
N GLY A 45 -3.03 -1.23 -2.50
CA GLY A 45 -1.69 -1.35 -3.05
C GLY A 45 -1.58 -2.17 -4.35
N GLY A 46 -2.43 -3.19 -4.55
CA GLY A 46 -2.35 -4.10 -5.69
C GLY A 46 -2.46 -3.42 -7.06
N LYS A 47 -3.26 -2.36 -7.17
CA LYS A 47 -3.41 -1.55 -8.42
C LYS A 47 -2.15 -0.73 -8.74
N PHE A 48 -1.27 -0.49 -7.77
CA PHE A 48 -0.08 0.35 -7.94
C PHE A 48 1.22 -0.44 -7.84
N ALA A 49 1.17 -1.78 -7.80
CA ALA A 49 2.34 -2.62 -7.57
C ALA A 49 3.55 -2.27 -8.47
N PRO A 50 3.41 -1.98 -9.79
CA PRO A 50 4.54 -1.57 -10.61
C PRO A 50 5.16 -0.25 -10.17
N LEU A 51 4.34 0.79 -9.96
CA LEU A 51 4.79 2.11 -9.52
C LEU A 51 5.47 2.05 -8.14
N MET A 52 4.93 1.25 -7.22
CA MET A 52 5.53 1.03 -5.90
C MET A 52 6.94 0.43 -6.02
N GLY A 53 7.13 -0.51 -6.95
CA GLY A 53 8.45 -1.08 -7.24
C GLY A 53 9.45 -0.06 -7.79
N GLU A 54 9.02 0.81 -8.70
CA GLU A 54 9.85 1.89 -9.26
C GLU A 54 10.30 2.89 -8.20
N LEU A 55 9.36 3.33 -7.34
CA LEU A 55 9.65 4.26 -6.24
C LEU A 55 10.60 3.63 -5.21
N ALA A 56 10.37 2.39 -4.81
CA ALA A 56 11.24 1.69 -3.87
C ALA A 56 12.65 1.48 -4.42
N ALA A 57 12.77 1.10 -5.69
CA ALA A 57 14.07 0.96 -6.35
C ALA A 57 14.81 2.31 -6.40
N GLY A 58 14.11 3.38 -6.79
CA GLY A 58 14.66 4.73 -6.85
C GLY A 58 15.21 5.23 -5.52
N LEU A 59 14.49 4.99 -4.41
CA LEU A 59 14.99 5.28 -3.06
C LEU A 59 16.21 4.42 -2.73
N ALA A 60 16.12 3.10 -2.95
CA ALA A 60 17.19 2.17 -2.59
C ALA A 60 18.51 2.44 -3.31
N THR A 61 18.46 3.00 -4.53
CA THR A 61 19.64 3.35 -5.32
C THR A 61 20.02 4.83 -5.24
N GLY A 62 19.28 5.65 -4.48
CA GLY A 62 19.51 7.10 -4.38
C GLY A 62 19.28 7.85 -5.69
N THR A 63 18.48 7.28 -6.61
CA THR A 63 18.19 7.86 -7.94
C THR A 63 16.78 8.44 -8.04
N GLY A 64 15.97 8.33 -6.99
CA GLY A 64 14.58 8.77 -6.98
C GLY A 64 14.13 9.36 -5.64
N THR A 65 12.93 9.92 -5.64
CA THR A 65 12.25 10.45 -4.47
C THR A 65 10.82 9.93 -4.44
N VAL A 66 10.13 10.14 -3.32
CA VAL A 66 8.70 9.82 -3.19
C VAL A 66 7.90 11.07 -2.80
N PRO A 67 6.60 11.11 -3.13
CA PRO A 67 5.71 12.17 -2.68
C PRO A 67 5.70 12.33 -1.16
N GLU A 68 5.58 13.56 -0.67
CA GLU A 68 5.67 13.89 0.76
C GLU A 68 4.52 13.26 1.55
N GLU A 69 3.34 13.15 0.95
CA GLU A 69 2.16 12.49 1.52
C GLU A 69 2.41 11.04 1.92
N PHE A 70 3.41 10.38 1.32
CA PHE A 70 3.77 9.00 1.64
C PHE A 70 4.87 8.88 2.71
N ARG A 71 5.50 9.99 3.12
CA ARG A 71 6.54 9.99 4.15
C ARG A 71 5.92 9.80 5.54
N VAL A 72 6.62 9.10 6.43
CA VAL A 72 6.14 8.86 7.81
C VAL A 72 5.90 10.17 8.56
N ALA A 73 6.69 11.21 8.26
CA ALA A 73 6.52 12.54 8.83
C ALA A 73 5.14 13.15 8.55
N HIS A 74 4.62 13.00 7.33
CA HIS A 74 3.29 13.48 6.95
C HIS A 74 2.18 12.78 7.72
N HIS A 75 2.25 11.45 7.82
CA HIS A 75 1.28 10.64 8.58
C HIS A 75 1.23 11.01 10.07
N ARG A 76 2.39 11.32 10.67
CA ARG A 76 2.44 11.78 12.07
C ARG A 76 1.81 13.16 12.25
N ALA A 77 2.01 14.06 11.30
CA ALA A 77 1.42 15.40 11.36
C ALA A 77 -0.11 15.33 11.26
N GLU A 78 -0.65 14.44 10.43
CA GLU A 78 -2.10 14.22 10.32
C GLU A 78 -2.68 13.53 11.57
N ALA A 79 -1.99 12.55 12.14
CA ALA A 79 -2.46 11.87 13.36
C ALA A 79 -2.46 12.77 14.62
N ALA A 80 -1.73 13.89 14.59
CA ALA A 80 -1.65 14.85 15.68
C ALA A 80 -2.69 15.99 15.58
N ARG A 81 -3.48 16.03 14.50
CA ARG A 81 -4.59 16.96 14.30
C ARG A 81 -5.88 16.41 14.93
#